data_AF-A0A7C5MEY8-F1
#
_entry.id   AF-A0A7C5MEY8-F1
#
_cell.length_a   1.000
_cell.length_b   1.000
_cell.length_c   1.000
_cell.angle_alpha   90.00
_cell.angle_beta   90.00
_cell.angle_gamma   90.00
#
_symmetry.space_group_name_H-M   'P 1'
#
loop_
_entity.id
_entity.type
_entity.pdbx_description
1 polymer ?
#
loop_
_entity_poly.entity_id
_entity_poly.type
_entity_poly.pdbx_seq_one_letter_code
_entity_poly.pdbx_strand_id
1 'polypeptide(L)'
;MKLARAFTWLVIAAHASLLVWSFPDYFADNDLGCHISLARQYGEHGSYFWDQLNYGPTGRPNLQGPLLHYGVGLLGRALGGGGDDYVHAFTVFAILQWAAAVFTAVFFARKYGGDLAGLFAAALLTGGIYSAGPFFAGVPSGWIFILSAWAVFFFLEGKLWLSALAAAAAVYVHLGGITTAPFGILFAALVTRRWRALVKVGAGIALLASPYLFHFLRSLDYWVGRRGHVAGSANLLLYALAVPAVIWLLRRPRENAMLLCWAAAPLAWF
;
A
#
# COMPACT_ATOMS: atom_id res chain seq x y z
N MET A 1 11.60 25.97 13.57
CA MET A 1 11.64 24.52 13.27
C MET A 1 10.94 23.65 14.32
N LYS A 2 11.21 23.79 15.64
CA LYS A 2 10.52 23.01 16.70
C LYS A 2 8.98 23.14 16.67
N LEU A 3 8.47 24.34 16.38
CA LEU A 3 7.03 24.61 16.32
C LEU A 3 6.31 23.83 15.21
N ALA A 4 6.88 23.78 13.99
CA ALA A 4 6.31 23.00 12.87
C ALA A 4 6.22 21.51 13.19
N ARG A 5 7.22 20.97 13.90
CA ARG A 5 7.21 19.58 14.38
C ARG A 5 6.11 19.34 15.41
N ALA A 6 5.93 20.26 16.36
CA ALA A 6 4.85 20.17 17.34
C ALA A 6 3.47 20.18 16.65
N PHE A 7 3.26 21.11 15.71
CA PHE A 7 2.02 21.18 14.93
C PHE A 7 1.79 19.93 14.07
N THR A 8 2.85 19.34 13.50
CA THR A 8 2.73 18.08 12.74
C THR A 8 2.10 17.00 13.61
N TRP A 9 2.60 16.82 14.83
CA TRP A 9 2.07 15.83 15.76
C TRP A 9 0.68 16.19 16.28
N LEU A 10 0.40 17.47 16.51
CA LEU A 10 -0.94 17.93 16.90
C LEU A 10 -1.99 17.57 15.83
N VAL A 11 -1.69 17.86 14.56
CA VAL A 11 -2.57 17.55 13.44
C VAL A 11 -2.80 16.04 13.33
N ILE A 12 -1.73 15.24 13.39
CA ILE A 12 -1.84 13.78 13.32
C ILE A 12 -2.66 13.23 14.49
N ALA A 13 -2.39 13.69 15.72
CA ALA A 13 -3.11 13.25 16.90
C ALA A 13 -4.59 13.62 16.84
N ALA A 14 -4.93 14.84 16.38
CA ALA A 14 -6.32 15.26 16.23
C ALA A 14 -7.08 14.35 15.25
N HIS A 15 -6.52 14.08 14.08
CA HIS A 15 -7.16 13.21 13.08
C HIS A 15 -7.18 11.74 13.51
N ALA A 16 -6.15 11.26 14.20
CA ALA A 16 -6.11 9.92 14.76
C ALA A 16 -7.22 9.72 15.80
N SER A 17 -7.42 10.71 16.69
CA SER A 17 -8.50 10.68 17.69
C SER A 17 -9.88 10.65 17.04
N LEU A 18 -10.09 11.43 15.98
CA LEU A 18 -11.36 11.40 15.23
C LEU A 18 -11.58 10.04 14.57
N LEU A 19 -10.54 9.45 13.97
CA LEU A 19 -10.62 8.14 13.34
C LEU A 19 -10.92 7.01 14.34
N VAL A 20 -10.28 7.04 15.52
CA VAL A 20 -10.56 6.09 16.60
C VAL A 20 -11.96 6.31 17.15
N TRP A 21 -12.43 7.55 17.24
CA TRP A 21 -13.78 7.85 17.70
C TRP A 21 -14.85 7.32 16.74
N SER A 22 -14.58 7.27 15.43
CA SER A 22 -15.47 6.67 14.43
C SER A 22 -15.45 5.13 14.38
N PHE A 23 -14.63 4.47 15.22
CA PHE A 23 -14.50 3.00 15.23
C PHE A 23 -15.83 2.26 15.38
N PRO A 24 -16.77 2.66 16.26
CA PRO A 24 -18.05 1.96 16.43
C PRO A 24 -18.96 2.04 15.19
N ASP A 25 -18.78 3.07 14.36
CA ASP A 25 -19.59 3.33 13.17
C ASP A 25 -18.93 2.78 11.89
N TYR A 26 -17.82 2.05 12.03
CA TYR A 26 -17.12 1.52 10.88
C TYR A 26 -17.97 0.48 10.15
N PHE A 27 -18.35 0.80 8.92
CA PHE A 27 -19.07 -0.11 8.04
C PHE A 27 -18.19 -0.46 6.84
N ALA A 28 -18.16 -1.74 6.50
CA ALA A 28 -17.51 -2.20 5.28
C ALA A 28 -18.42 -1.93 4.08
N ASP A 29 -17.89 -1.26 3.05
CA ASP A 29 -18.56 -1.23 1.75
C ASP A 29 -18.45 -2.60 1.05
N ASN A 30 -18.96 -2.70 -0.19
CA ASN A 30 -18.96 -3.96 -0.94
C ASN A 30 -17.54 -4.52 -1.20
N ASP A 31 -16.57 -3.65 -1.53
CA ASP A 31 -15.18 -4.07 -1.77
C ASP A 31 -14.51 -4.55 -0.47
N LEU A 32 -14.73 -3.80 0.61
CA LEU A 32 -14.20 -4.15 1.93
C LEU A 32 -14.86 -5.41 2.49
N GLY A 33 -16.16 -5.62 2.26
CA GLY A 33 -16.89 -6.83 2.63
C GLY A 33 -16.31 -8.08 1.98
N CYS A 34 -15.92 -8.00 0.71
CA CYS A 34 -15.18 -9.06 0.02
C CYS A 34 -13.83 -9.35 0.69
N HIS A 35 -13.06 -8.32 1.08
CA HIS A 35 -11.79 -8.55 1.77
C HIS A 35 -11.95 -9.12 3.17
N ILE A 36 -12.99 -8.74 3.91
CA ILE A 36 -13.30 -9.28 5.23
C ILE A 36 -13.74 -10.75 5.10
N SER A 37 -14.57 -11.10 4.11
CA SER A 37 -14.99 -12.48 3.88
C SER A 37 -13.81 -13.38 3.51
N LEU A 38 -12.90 -12.90 2.65
CA LEU A 38 -11.65 -13.60 2.34
C LEU A 38 -10.76 -13.75 3.58
N ALA A 39 -10.58 -12.69 4.38
CA ALA A 39 -9.82 -12.75 5.63
C ALA A 39 -10.37 -13.80 6.59
N ARG A 40 -11.69 -13.89 6.73
CA ARG A 40 -12.33 -14.96 7.50
C ARG A 40 -11.95 -16.34 6.99
N GLN A 41 -12.02 -16.55 5.67
CA GLN A 41 -11.64 -17.85 5.08
C GLN A 41 -10.18 -18.21 5.37
N TYR A 42 -9.25 -17.26 5.27
CA TYR A 42 -7.84 -17.48 5.67
C TYR A 42 -7.70 -17.77 7.17
N GLY A 43 -8.45 -17.08 8.03
CA GLY A 43 -8.42 -17.31 9.48
C GLY A 43 -8.99 -18.67 9.90
N GLU A 44 -10.04 -19.15 9.22
CA GLU A 44 -10.71 -20.41 9.55
C GLU A 44 -10.04 -21.64 8.92
N HIS A 45 -9.49 -21.51 7.70
CA HIS A 45 -8.99 -22.64 6.92
C HIS A 45 -7.47 -22.61 6.69
N GLY A 46 -6.79 -21.55 7.14
CA GLY A 46 -5.36 -21.36 6.94
C GLY A 46 -5.00 -20.90 5.53
N SER A 47 -5.59 -21.46 4.47
CA SER A 47 -5.34 -21.00 3.10
C SER A 47 -6.62 -20.99 2.27
N TYR A 48 -6.74 -20.01 1.38
CA TYR A 48 -7.94 -19.83 0.56
C TYR A 48 -7.61 -19.33 -0.85
N PHE A 49 -6.93 -20.20 -1.61
CA PHE A 49 -6.48 -19.92 -2.98
C PHE A 49 -7.57 -20.09 -4.05
N TRP A 50 -8.73 -20.64 -3.67
CA TRP A 50 -9.90 -20.79 -4.53
C TRP A 50 -11.12 -20.17 -3.86
N ASP A 51 -11.63 -19.10 -4.44
CA ASP A 51 -12.76 -18.34 -3.93
C ASP A 51 -14.08 -18.93 -4.40
N GLN A 52 -14.70 -19.74 -3.55
CA GLN A 52 -16.05 -20.29 -3.76
C GLN A 52 -17.15 -19.39 -3.19
N LEU A 53 -16.78 -18.46 -2.30
CA LEU A 53 -17.72 -17.66 -1.53
C LEU A 53 -18.24 -16.50 -2.36
N ASN A 54 -17.37 -15.74 -3.02
CA ASN A 54 -17.79 -14.59 -3.82
C ASN A 54 -18.12 -14.96 -5.28
N TYR A 55 -17.80 -16.19 -5.71
CA TYR A 55 -17.97 -16.66 -7.11
C TYR A 55 -18.64 -18.03 -7.21
N GLY A 56 -19.55 -18.35 -6.28
CA GLY A 56 -20.31 -19.61 -6.31
C GLY A 56 -21.20 -19.74 -7.55
N PRO A 57 -21.49 -20.98 -8.01
CA PRO A 57 -21.09 -22.26 -7.41
C PRO A 57 -19.73 -22.79 -7.90
N THR A 58 -19.22 -22.31 -9.04
CA THR A 58 -17.98 -22.85 -9.65
C THR A 58 -16.72 -22.32 -8.97
N GLY A 59 -16.80 -21.15 -8.36
CA GLY A 59 -15.66 -20.43 -7.79
C GLY A 59 -14.71 -19.88 -8.84
N ARG A 60 -13.60 -19.30 -8.36
CA ARG A 60 -12.47 -18.84 -9.18
C ARG A 60 -11.16 -18.89 -8.37
N PRO A 61 -9.98 -18.80 -9.02
CA PRO A 61 -8.75 -18.53 -8.30
C PRO A 61 -8.85 -17.24 -7.48
N ASN A 62 -8.50 -17.30 -6.20
CA ASN A 62 -8.34 -16.11 -5.37
C ASN A 62 -7.01 -15.44 -5.73
N LEU A 63 -7.09 -14.35 -6.48
CA LEU A 63 -5.92 -13.56 -6.88
C LEU A 63 -5.63 -12.40 -5.93
N GLN A 64 -6.35 -12.27 -4.81
CA GLN A 64 -6.04 -11.23 -3.84
C GLN A 64 -4.76 -11.57 -3.07
N GLY A 65 -3.99 -10.54 -2.72
CA GLY A 65 -2.76 -10.71 -1.96
C GLY A 65 -3.07 -11.22 -0.55
N PRO A 66 -2.55 -12.38 -0.11
CA PRO A 66 -3.00 -13.04 1.11
C PRO A 66 -2.53 -12.40 2.42
N LEU A 67 -1.48 -11.57 2.44
CA LEU A 67 -0.84 -11.11 3.68
C LEU A 67 -1.79 -10.28 4.56
N LEU A 68 -2.57 -9.37 3.96
CA LEU A 68 -3.56 -8.61 4.71
C LEU A 68 -4.67 -9.53 5.25
N HIS A 69 -5.13 -10.47 4.42
CA HIS A 69 -6.18 -11.43 4.81
C HIS A 69 -5.74 -12.36 5.93
N TYR A 70 -4.48 -12.79 5.94
CA TYR A 70 -3.90 -13.51 7.06
C TYR A 70 -3.89 -12.66 8.33
N GLY A 71 -3.42 -11.41 8.26
CA GLY A 71 -3.38 -10.52 9.42
C GLY A 71 -4.76 -10.30 10.04
N VAL A 72 -5.74 -9.93 9.22
CA VAL A 72 -7.13 -9.73 9.64
C VAL A 72 -7.77 -11.05 10.10
N GLY A 73 -7.53 -12.13 9.37
CA GLY A 73 -8.09 -13.45 9.68
C GLY A 73 -7.62 -14.00 11.01
N LEU A 74 -6.32 -13.92 11.30
CA LEU A 74 -5.74 -14.33 12.57
C LEU A 74 -6.27 -13.49 13.74
N LEU A 75 -6.36 -12.17 13.56
CA LEU A 75 -6.90 -11.28 14.60
C LEU A 75 -8.39 -11.53 14.83
N GLY A 76 -9.20 -11.69 13.77
CA GLY A 76 -10.63 -12.00 13.90
C GLY A 76 -10.87 -13.32 14.64
N ARG A 77 -10.06 -14.34 14.38
CA ARG A 77 -10.08 -15.59 15.16
C ARG A 77 -9.72 -15.37 16.63
N ALA A 78 -8.73 -14.54 16.91
CA ALA A 78 -8.29 -14.23 18.27
C ALA A 78 -9.33 -13.40 19.06
N LEU A 79 -10.15 -12.61 18.37
CA LEU A 79 -11.23 -11.81 18.97
C LEU A 79 -12.51 -12.63 19.27
N GLY A 80 -12.71 -13.77 18.61
CA GLY A 80 -13.84 -14.66 18.88
C GLY A 80 -14.27 -15.51 17.67
N GLY A 81 -13.97 -15.06 16.45
CA GLY A 81 -14.31 -15.76 15.21
C GLY A 81 -15.75 -15.59 14.73
N GLY A 82 -16.53 -14.69 15.34
CA GLY A 82 -17.82 -14.23 14.82
C GLY A 82 -17.66 -13.27 13.63
N GLY A 83 -18.75 -12.99 12.91
CA GLY A 83 -18.73 -12.08 11.75
C GLY A 83 -18.19 -10.69 12.10
N ASP A 84 -18.72 -10.11 13.18
CA ASP A 84 -18.34 -8.78 13.67
C ASP A 84 -16.88 -8.72 14.14
N ASP A 85 -16.32 -9.84 14.64
CA ASP A 85 -14.92 -9.91 15.06
C ASP A 85 -13.95 -9.68 13.88
N TYR A 86 -14.30 -10.19 12.69
CA TYR A 86 -13.52 -9.94 11.47
C TYR A 86 -13.68 -8.51 10.97
N VAL A 87 -14.86 -7.89 11.15
CA VAL A 87 -15.07 -6.47 10.84
C VAL A 87 -14.18 -5.62 11.74
N HIS A 88 -14.22 -5.84 13.07
CA HIS A 88 -13.38 -5.12 14.01
C HIS A 88 -11.88 -5.35 13.76
N ALA A 89 -11.47 -6.59 13.46
CA ALA A 89 -10.10 -6.88 13.08
C ALA A 89 -9.68 -6.08 11.84
N PHE A 90 -10.54 -5.99 10.84
CA PHE A 90 -10.28 -5.20 9.64
C PHE A 90 -10.17 -3.71 9.96
N THR A 91 -11.06 -3.16 10.80
CA THR A 91 -11.00 -1.76 11.25
C THR A 91 -9.68 -1.44 11.94
N VAL A 92 -9.15 -2.34 12.78
CA VAL A 92 -7.82 -2.20 13.39
C VAL A 92 -6.74 -2.10 12.31
N PHE A 93 -6.76 -2.99 11.32
CA PHE A 93 -5.80 -2.95 10.22
C PHE A 93 -5.93 -1.70 9.33
N ALA A 94 -7.15 -1.17 9.16
CA ALA A 94 -7.38 0.09 8.46
C ALA A 94 -6.76 1.29 9.20
N ILE A 95 -6.91 1.34 10.54
CA ILE A 95 -6.24 2.36 11.37
C ILE A 95 -4.72 2.23 11.27
N LEU A 96 -4.19 1.01 11.33
CA LEU A 96 -2.76 0.76 11.18
C LEU A 96 -2.26 1.18 9.79
N GLN A 97 -3.04 0.94 8.76
CA GLN A 97 -2.72 1.36 7.39
C GLN A 97 -2.69 2.89 7.28
N TRP A 98 -3.70 3.57 7.79
CA TRP A 98 -3.73 5.03 7.85
C TRP A 98 -2.52 5.59 8.61
N ALA A 99 -2.22 5.05 9.79
CA ALA A 99 -1.07 5.48 10.57
C ALA A 99 0.23 5.26 9.76
N ALA A 100 0.42 4.08 9.18
CA ALA A 100 1.58 3.76 8.37
C ALA A 100 1.73 4.70 7.16
N ALA A 101 0.64 5.07 6.49
CA ALA A 101 0.64 6.04 5.39
C ALA A 101 1.10 7.42 5.86
N VAL A 102 0.53 7.92 6.97
CA VAL A 102 0.88 9.20 7.57
C VAL A 102 2.35 9.24 7.98
N PHE A 103 2.82 8.23 8.72
CA PHE A 103 4.23 8.17 9.11
C PHE A 103 5.17 8.08 7.92
N THR A 104 4.80 7.33 6.87
CA THR A 104 5.60 7.21 5.65
C THR A 104 5.70 8.56 4.92
N ALA A 105 4.58 9.23 4.70
CA ALA A 105 4.54 10.53 4.04
C ALA A 105 5.31 11.59 4.84
N VAL A 106 5.08 11.68 6.14
CA VAL A 106 5.76 12.63 7.03
C VAL A 106 7.25 12.36 7.13
N PHE A 107 7.66 11.09 7.22
CA PHE A 107 9.07 10.71 7.27
C PHE A 107 9.81 11.19 6.01
N PHE A 108 9.30 10.86 4.82
CA PHE A 108 9.96 11.24 3.57
C PHE A 108 9.88 12.75 3.32
N ALA A 109 8.74 13.39 3.58
CA ALA A 109 8.61 14.84 3.44
C ALA A 109 9.60 15.57 4.35
N ARG A 110 9.79 15.12 5.60
CA ARG A 110 10.78 15.72 6.50
C ARG A 110 12.21 15.44 6.08
N LYS A 111 12.50 14.22 5.62
CA LYS A 111 13.84 13.84 5.16
C LYS A 111 14.31 14.67 3.97
N TYR A 112 13.42 15.01 3.03
CA TYR A 112 13.78 15.69 1.78
C TYR A 112 13.38 17.18 1.73
N GLY A 113 12.47 17.65 2.58
CA GLY A 113 11.96 19.03 2.59
C GLY A 113 11.92 19.71 3.96
N GLY A 114 12.39 19.05 5.02
CA GLY A 114 12.44 19.61 6.38
C GLY A 114 11.09 19.61 7.12
N ASP A 115 11.06 20.21 8.32
CA ASP A 115 9.90 20.11 9.22
C ASP A 115 8.63 20.76 8.65
N LEU A 116 8.74 21.80 7.81
CA LEU A 116 7.58 22.42 7.15
C LEU A 116 6.96 21.52 6.08
N ALA A 117 7.78 20.83 5.28
CA ALA A 117 7.29 19.84 4.34
C ALA A 117 6.59 18.68 5.07
N GLY A 118 7.13 18.28 6.23
CA GLY A 118 6.47 17.32 7.13
C GLY A 118 5.08 17.74 7.57
N LEU A 119 4.95 18.97 8.05
CA LEU A 119 3.66 19.55 8.45
C LEU A 119 2.68 19.59 7.28
N PHE A 120 3.14 20.05 6.11
CA PHE A 120 2.32 20.11 4.91
C PHE A 120 1.84 18.71 4.46
N ALA A 121 2.74 17.73 4.46
CA ALA A 121 2.40 16.35 4.12
C ALA A 121 1.39 15.74 5.11
N ALA A 122 1.56 15.98 6.41
CA ALA A 122 0.59 15.56 7.43
C ALA A 122 -0.78 16.18 7.16
N ALA A 123 -0.85 17.51 7.03
CA ALA A 123 -2.11 18.21 6.80
C ALA A 123 -2.81 17.76 5.51
N LEU A 124 -2.06 17.59 4.42
CA LEU A 124 -2.61 17.16 3.13
C LEU A 124 -3.14 15.72 3.20
N LEU A 125 -2.36 14.80 3.76
CA LEU A 125 -2.75 13.39 3.82
C LEU A 125 -3.88 13.16 4.82
N THR A 126 -3.83 13.74 6.02
CA THR A 126 -4.84 13.49 7.06
C THR A 126 -6.11 14.31 6.87
N GLY A 127 -6.02 15.50 6.27
CA GLY A 127 -7.14 16.43 6.13
C GLY A 127 -7.95 16.27 4.83
N GLY A 128 -7.46 15.51 3.85
CA GLY A 128 -8.13 15.33 2.56
C GLY A 128 -8.79 13.97 2.41
N ILE A 129 -10.10 13.91 2.17
CA ILE A 129 -10.83 12.64 2.01
C ILE A 129 -10.29 11.77 0.87
N TYR A 130 -9.88 12.37 -0.25
CA TYR A 130 -9.30 11.62 -1.38
C TYR A 130 -7.90 11.08 -1.09
N SER A 131 -7.15 11.72 -0.18
CA SER A 131 -5.79 11.33 0.17
C SER A 131 -5.77 10.36 1.36
N ALA A 132 -6.62 10.58 2.37
CA ALA A 132 -6.75 9.73 3.55
C ALA A 132 -7.66 8.51 3.31
N GLY A 133 -8.71 8.70 2.50
CA GLY A 133 -9.83 7.79 2.26
C GLY A 133 -9.41 6.34 2.08
N PRO A 134 -8.60 6.05 1.05
CA PRO A 134 -8.18 4.68 0.79
C PRO A 134 -7.46 4.01 1.96
N PHE A 135 -6.75 4.78 2.80
CA PHE A 135 -5.98 4.24 3.92
C PHE A 135 -6.82 4.03 5.17
N PHE A 136 -7.70 4.97 5.54
CA PHE A 136 -8.57 4.76 6.71
C PHE A 136 -9.74 3.80 6.41
N ALA A 137 -10.12 3.66 5.14
CA ALA A 137 -11.05 2.64 4.70
C ALA A 137 -10.41 1.24 4.69
N GLY A 138 -9.07 1.12 4.76
CA GLY A 138 -8.40 -0.18 4.78
C GLY A 138 -8.21 -0.81 3.40
N VAL A 139 -8.30 -0.04 2.31
CA VAL A 139 -8.22 -0.58 0.95
C VAL A 139 -6.84 -1.23 0.76
N PRO A 140 -6.73 -2.50 0.34
CA PRO A 140 -5.44 -3.20 0.34
C PRO A 140 -4.39 -2.53 -0.55
N SER A 141 -4.82 -1.85 -1.62
CA SER A 141 -3.93 -1.08 -2.50
C SER A 141 -3.18 0.04 -1.77
N GLY A 142 -3.71 0.59 -0.67
CA GLY A 142 -3.02 1.56 0.19
C GLY A 142 -1.68 1.04 0.72
N TRP A 143 -1.59 -0.26 1.04
CA TRP A 143 -0.35 -0.88 1.52
C TRP A 143 0.74 -0.90 0.45
N ILE A 144 0.36 -0.96 -0.83
CA ILE A 144 1.33 -0.89 -1.94
C ILE A 144 2.05 0.46 -1.93
N PHE A 145 1.33 1.57 -1.75
CA PHE A 145 1.94 2.90 -1.74
C PHE A 145 2.86 3.14 -0.55
N ILE A 146 2.58 2.50 0.58
CA ILE A 146 3.44 2.48 1.76
C ILE A 146 4.69 1.63 1.48
N LEU A 147 4.50 0.36 1.14
CA LEU A 147 5.57 -0.63 1.03
C LEU A 147 6.50 -0.35 -0.16
N SER A 148 5.97 0.15 -1.28
CA SER A 148 6.78 0.55 -2.43
C SER A 148 7.72 1.71 -2.09
N ALA A 149 7.25 2.70 -1.33
CA ALA A 149 8.10 3.81 -0.86
C ALA A 149 9.29 3.30 -0.04
N TRP A 150 9.02 2.42 0.93
CA TRP A 150 10.06 1.81 1.75
C TRP A 150 10.99 0.89 0.94
N ALA A 151 10.46 0.12 0.00
CA ALA A 151 11.26 -0.75 -0.86
C ALA A 151 12.26 0.05 -1.71
N VAL A 152 11.81 1.14 -2.34
CA VAL A 152 12.65 2.07 -3.11
C VAL A 152 13.67 2.74 -2.20
N PHE A 153 13.26 3.22 -1.03
CA PHE A 153 14.15 3.85 -0.07
C PHE A 153 15.28 2.93 0.38
N PHE A 154 14.95 1.70 0.81
CA PHE A 154 15.95 0.72 1.22
C PHE A 154 16.88 0.31 0.07
N PHE A 155 16.37 0.25 -1.16
CA PHE A 155 17.21 0.00 -2.33
C PHE A 155 18.26 1.10 -2.49
N LEU A 156 17.83 2.37 -2.48
CA LEU A 156 18.70 3.54 -2.64
C LEU A 156 19.74 3.61 -1.52
N GLU A 157 19.36 3.32 -0.28
CA GLU A 157 20.25 3.24 0.89
C GLU A 157 21.13 1.97 0.91
N GLY A 158 20.99 1.06 -0.06
CA GLY A 158 21.79 -0.17 -0.16
C GLY A 158 21.40 -1.28 0.82
N LYS A 159 20.28 -1.14 1.53
CA LYS A 159 19.71 -2.15 2.42
C LYS A 159 18.88 -3.16 1.62
N LEU A 160 19.56 -3.91 0.74
CA LEU A 160 18.94 -4.73 -0.30
C LEU A 160 17.95 -5.78 0.24
N TRP A 161 18.26 -6.39 1.38
CA TRP A 161 17.36 -7.37 2.01
C TRP A 161 16.03 -6.75 2.46
N LEU A 162 16.08 -5.58 3.11
CA LEU A 162 14.87 -4.86 3.51
C LEU A 162 14.07 -4.39 2.30
N SER A 163 14.74 -4.00 1.21
CA SER A 163 14.10 -3.67 -0.06
C SER A 163 13.33 -4.87 -0.63
N ALA A 164 13.96 -6.05 -0.67
CA ALA A 164 13.33 -7.29 -1.13
C ALA A 164 12.16 -7.71 -0.25
N LEU A 165 12.28 -7.62 1.08
CA LEU A 165 11.20 -7.92 2.02
C LEU A 165 10.01 -6.97 1.85
N ALA A 166 10.25 -5.66 1.77
CA ALA A 166 9.19 -4.68 1.59
C ALA A 166 8.48 -4.85 0.24
N ALA A 167 9.22 -5.11 -0.84
CA ALA A 167 8.65 -5.38 -2.15
C ALA A 167 7.89 -6.71 -2.19
N ALA A 168 8.39 -7.78 -1.59
CA ALA A 168 7.67 -9.05 -1.48
C ALA A 168 6.38 -8.89 -0.65
N ALA A 169 6.42 -8.15 0.46
CA ALA A 169 5.23 -7.80 1.22
C ALA A 169 4.22 -7.02 0.36
N ALA A 170 4.68 -6.10 -0.49
CA ALA A 170 3.81 -5.37 -1.42
C ALA A 170 3.10 -6.34 -2.40
N VAL A 171 3.82 -7.34 -2.92
CA VAL A 171 3.25 -8.40 -3.76
C VAL A 171 2.16 -9.17 -3.02
N TYR A 172 2.36 -9.49 -1.74
CA TYR A 172 1.40 -10.26 -0.96
C TYR A 172 0.24 -9.46 -0.38
N VAL A 173 0.20 -8.13 -0.42
CA VAL A 173 -0.97 -7.36 0.09
C VAL A 173 -2.01 -7.09 -0.97
N HIS A 174 -1.61 -6.94 -2.24
CA HIS A 174 -2.51 -6.63 -3.34
C HIS A 174 -1.83 -6.89 -4.68
N LEU A 175 -2.59 -7.29 -5.68
CA LEU A 175 -2.04 -7.71 -6.97
C LEU A 175 -1.22 -6.63 -7.68
N GLY A 176 -1.63 -5.36 -7.59
CA GLY A 176 -0.85 -4.22 -8.11
C GLY A 176 0.58 -4.14 -7.55
N GLY A 177 0.85 -4.77 -6.39
CA GLY A 177 2.17 -4.87 -5.80
C GLY A 177 3.16 -5.71 -6.61
N ILE A 178 2.66 -6.63 -7.47
CA ILE A 178 3.47 -7.38 -8.45
C ILE A 178 4.23 -6.43 -9.38
N THR A 179 3.65 -5.28 -9.71
CA THR A 179 4.27 -4.33 -10.65
C THR A 179 4.79 -3.08 -9.96
N THR A 180 4.05 -2.46 -9.04
CA THR A 180 4.40 -1.13 -8.48
C THR A 180 5.77 -1.11 -7.78
N ALA A 181 5.99 -1.98 -6.79
CA ALA A 181 7.23 -1.97 -6.02
C ALA A 181 8.45 -2.39 -6.87
N PRO A 182 8.38 -3.49 -7.68
CA PRO A 182 9.46 -3.84 -8.61
C PRO A 182 9.76 -2.75 -9.63
N PHE A 183 8.75 -2.07 -10.18
CA PHE A 183 8.95 -0.99 -11.14
C PHE A 183 9.63 0.23 -10.50
N GLY A 184 9.24 0.60 -9.28
CA GLY A 184 9.93 1.64 -8.51
C GLY A 184 11.41 1.30 -8.26
N ILE A 185 11.71 0.04 -7.92
CA ILE A 185 13.09 -0.43 -7.74
C ILE A 185 13.86 -0.42 -9.06
N LEU A 186 13.23 -0.81 -10.17
CA LEU A 186 13.84 -0.75 -11.51
C LEU A 186 14.20 0.69 -11.87
N PHE A 187 13.31 1.65 -11.63
CA PHE A 187 13.58 3.06 -11.89
C PHE A 187 14.70 3.59 -10.98
N ALA A 188 14.71 3.20 -9.70
CA ALA A 188 15.80 3.52 -8.78
C ALA A 188 17.15 2.95 -9.26
N ALA A 189 17.15 1.73 -9.78
CA ALA A 189 18.34 1.09 -10.35
C ALA A 189 18.81 1.78 -11.64
N LEU A 190 17.89 2.23 -12.49
CA LEU A 190 18.19 3.01 -13.70
C LEU A 190 18.87 4.33 -13.36
N VAL A 191 18.28 5.11 -12.43
CA VAL A 191 18.80 6.42 -12.01
C VAL A 191 20.17 6.29 -11.34
N THR A 192 20.38 5.24 -10.54
CA THR A 192 21.62 5.02 -9.78
C THR A 192 22.64 4.10 -10.46
N ARG A 193 22.28 3.50 -11.60
CA ARG A 193 23.07 2.49 -12.34
C ARG A 193 23.47 1.26 -11.49
N ARG A 194 22.66 0.90 -10.49
CA ARG A 194 22.95 -0.20 -9.54
C ARG A 194 22.43 -1.56 -10.00
N TRP A 195 22.82 -1.98 -11.19
CA TRP A 195 22.33 -3.22 -11.84
C TRP A 195 22.56 -4.49 -11.02
N ARG A 196 23.72 -4.64 -10.39
CA ARG A 196 24.00 -5.81 -9.52
C ARG A 196 23.07 -5.86 -8.31
N ALA A 197 22.72 -4.70 -7.75
CA ALA A 197 21.76 -4.63 -6.64
C ALA A 197 20.35 -4.98 -7.13
N LEU A 198 19.96 -4.50 -8.32
CA LEU A 198 18.69 -4.84 -8.95
C LEU A 198 18.53 -6.35 -9.10
N VAL A 199 19.54 -7.06 -9.63
CA VAL A 199 19.49 -8.52 -9.78
C VAL A 199 19.32 -9.21 -8.43
N LYS A 200 20.07 -8.79 -7.40
CA LYS A 200 19.96 -9.37 -6.05
C LYS A 200 18.57 -9.17 -5.44
N VAL A 201 18.03 -7.96 -5.56
CA VAL A 201 16.72 -7.62 -5.01
C VAL A 201 15.61 -8.31 -5.80
N GLY A 202 15.69 -8.33 -7.13
CA GLY A 202 14.75 -9.05 -7.99
C GLY A 202 14.73 -10.55 -7.70
N ALA A 203 15.89 -11.18 -7.54
CA ALA A 203 15.99 -12.57 -7.13
C ALA A 203 15.39 -12.81 -5.73
N GLY A 204 15.66 -11.90 -4.78
CA GLY A 204 15.05 -11.95 -3.45
C GLY A 204 13.53 -11.85 -3.47
N ILE A 205 12.98 -10.92 -4.25
CA ILE A 205 11.53 -10.78 -4.43
C ILE A 205 10.95 -12.04 -5.07
N ALA A 206 11.55 -12.52 -6.16
CA ALA A 206 11.08 -13.72 -6.85
C ALA A 206 11.05 -14.94 -5.93
N LEU A 207 12.10 -15.13 -5.11
CA LEU A 207 12.15 -16.22 -4.14
C LEU A 207 11.08 -16.07 -3.05
N LEU A 208 11.02 -14.91 -2.38
CA LEU A 208 10.11 -14.66 -1.25
C LEU A 208 8.64 -14.69 -1.67
N ALA A 209 8.33 -14.17 -2.85
CA ALA A 209 6.98 -14.10 -3.39
C ALA A 209 6.61 -15.30 -4.27
N SER A 210 7.50 -16.28 -4.46
CA SER A 210 7.30 -17.40 -5.39
C SER A 210 5.99 -18.17 -5.19
N PRO A 211 5.53 -18.50 -3.96
CA PRO A 211 4.25 -19.20 -3.78
C PRO A 211 3.08 -18.48 -4.44
N TYR A 212 2.96 -17.16 -4.22
CA TYR A 212 1.87 -16.38 -4.75
C TYR A 212 2.07 -16.02 -6.23
N LEU A 213 3.31 -15.76 -6.66
CA LEU A 213 3.61 -15.54 -8.09
C LEU A 213 3.27 -16.77 -8.92
N PHE A 214 3.59 -17.98 -8.44
CA PHE A 214 3.24 -19.21 -9.14
C PHE A 214 1.72 -19.42 -9.22
N HIS A 215 1.01 -19.17 -8.11
CA HIS A 215 -0.46 -19.20 -8.09
C HIS A 215 -1.06 -18.19 -9.09
N PHE A 216 -0.59 -16.94 -9.07
CA PHE A 216 -1.04 -15.92 -10.02
C PHE A 216 -0.78 -16.30 -11.48
N LEU A 217 0.44 -16.76 -11.81
CA LEU A 217 0.79 -17.13 -13.18
C LEU A 217 -0.01 -18.34 -13.69
N ARG A 218 -0.33 -19.30 -12.82
CA ARG A 218 -1.20 -20.43 -13.16
C ARG A 218 -2.65 -20.01 -13.46
N SER A 219 -3.05 -18.84 -12.97
CA SER A 219 -4.41 -18.30 -13.08
C SER A 219 -4.47 -16.99 -13.87
N LEU A 220 -3.49 -16.78 -14.75
CA LEU A 220 -3.35 -15.53 -15.52
C LEU A 220 -4.52 -15.31 -16.48
N ASP A 221 -5.14 -16.37 -16.97
CA ASP A 221 -6.35 -16.34 -17.80
C ASP A 221 -7.53 -15.64 -17.11
N TYR A 222 -7.68 -15.78 -15.79
CA TYR A 222 -8.69 -15.06 -15.00
C TYR A 222 -8.37 -13.57 -14.83
N TRP A 223 -7.12 -13.15 -15.04
CA TRP A 223 -6.70 -11.76 -14.94
C TRP A 223 -7.04 -10.96 -16.21
N VAL A 224 -6.92 -11.56 -17.40
CA VAL A 224 -6.93 -10.91 -18.74
C VAL A 224 -8.35 -10.51 -19.24
N GLY A 225 -9.40 -10.69 -18.44
CA GLY A 225 -10.77 -10.30 -18.83
C GLY A 225 -10.96 -8.80 -19.15
N ARG A 226 -11.88 -8.47 -20.07
CA ARG A 226 -12.26 -7.06 -20.38
C ARG A 226 -12.83 -6.39 -19.13
N ARG A 227 -12.11 -5.43 -18.55
CA ARG A 227 -12.56 -4.65 -17.41
C ARG A 227 -13.13 -3.33 -17.89
N GLY A 228 -14.46 -3.27 -18.00
CA GLY A 228 -15.19 -2.03 -18.23
C GLY A 228 -15.28 -1.11 -17.01
N HIS A 229 -14.39 -1.27 -16.02
CA HIS A 229 -14.39 -0.39 -14.85
C HIS A 229 -13.69 0.91 -15.21
N VAL A 230 -14.48 1.97 -15.28
CA VAL A 230 -13.99 3.34 -15.38
C VAL A 230 -13.25 3.63 -14.08
N ALA A 231 -11.94 3.87 -14.15
CA ALA A 231 -11.20 4.37 -13.00
C ALA A 231 -11.92 5.62 -12.48
N GLY A 232 -12.25 5.61 -11.19
CA GLY A 232 -12.95 6.70 -10.52
C GLY A 232 -12.26 8.05 -10.74
N SER A 233 -13.04 9.12 -10.57
CA SER A 233 -12.68 10.51 -10.84
C SER A 233 -11.23 10.84 -10.42
N ALA A 234 -10.41 11.19 -11.42
CA ALA A 234 -9.09 11.75 -11.16
C ALA A 234 -9.23 13.07 -10.40
N ASN A 235 -8.53 13.22 -9.28
CA ASN A 235 -8.39 14.53 -8.63
C ASN A 235 -7.43 15.39 -9.46
N LEU A 236 -7.94 15.94 -10.57
CA LEU A 236 -7.18 16.73 -11.55
C LEU A 236 -6.43 17.88 -10.90
N LEU A 237 -6.99 18.48 -9.84
CA LEU A 237 -6.33 19.56 -9.11
C LEU A 237 -5.07 19.08 -8.40
N LEU A 238 -5.13 17.91 -7.74
CA LEU A 238 -3.97 17.32 -7.07
C LEU A 238 -2.87 16.96 -8.08
N TYR A 239 -3.24 16.42 -9.24
CA TYR A 239 -2.29 16.15 -10.32
C TYR A 239 -1.70 17.43 -10.94
N ALA A 240 -2.52 18.46 -11.17
CA ALA A 240 -2.05 19.74 -11.67
C ALA A 240 -1.04 20.40 -10.72
N LEU A 241 -1.28 20.32 -9.40
CA LEU A 241 -0.35 20.80 -8.37
C LEU A 241 0.93 19.93 -8.26
N ALA A 242 0.85 18.65 -8.60
CA ALA A 242 2.00 17.76 -8.61
C ALA A 242 2.98 18.05 -9.76
N VAL A 243 2.50 18.54 -10.92
CA VAL A 243 3.35 18.78 -12.11
C VAL A 243 4.50 19.76 -11.83
N PRO A 244 4.28 20.97 -11.27
CA PRO A 244 5.37 21.87 -10.91
C PRO A 244 6.37 21.26 -9.93
N ALA A 245 5.88 20.44 -8.98
CA ALA A 245 6.73 19.75 -8.02
C ALA A 245 7.63 18.72 -8.71
N VAL A 246 7.08 17.91 -9.63
CA VAL A 246 7.87 16.96 -10.42
C VAL A 246 8.92 17.68 -11.28
N ILE A 247 8.54 18.76 -11.97
CA ILE A 247 9.48 19.58 -12.76
C ILE A 247 10.60 20.12 -11.88
N TRP A 248 10.28 20.59 -10.68
CA TRP A 248 11.28 21.08 -9.73
C TRP A 248 12.23 19.96 -9.27
N LEU A 249 11.69 18.79 -8.91
CA LEU A 249 12.50 17.63 -8.48
C LEU A 249 13.44 17.13 -9.59
N LEU A 250 13.00 17.17 -10.85
CA LEU A 250 13.78 16.78 -12.03
C LEU A 250 15.00 17.67 -12.29
N ARG A 251 15.10 18.85 -11.66
CA ARG A 251 16.31 19.71 -11.75
C ARG A 251 17.52 19.06 -11.09
N ARG A 252 17.30 18.19 -10.10
CA ARG A 252 18.35 17.46 -9.38
C ARG A 252 17.94 16.00 -9.17
N PRO A 253 17.86 15.21 -10.26
CA PRO A 253 17.18 13.91 -10.24
C PRO A 253 17.90 12.87 -9.36
N ARG A 254 19.22 13.00 -9.17
CA ARG A 254 19.98 12.11 -8.28
C ARG A 254 19.74 12.40 -6.80
N GLU A 255 19.66 13.68 -6.43
CA GLU A 255 19.34 14.09 -5.05
C GLU A 255 17.89 13.75 -4.70
N ASN A 256 17.00 13.87 -5.69
CA ASN A 256 15.57 13.62 -5.55
C ASN A 256 15.15 12.22 -5.99
N ALA A 257 16.10 11.29 -6.15
CA ALA A 257 15.84 9.98 -6.74
C ALA A 257 14.71 9.24 -6.01
N MET A 258 14.69 9.28 -4.68
CA MET A 258 13.63 8.64 -3.89
C MET A 258 12.24 9.15 -4.25
N LEU A 259 12.03 10.48 -4.21
CA LEU A 259 10.72 11.08 -4.47
C LEU A 259 10.27 10.84 -5.92
N LEU A 260 11.19 10.93 -6.88
CA LEU A 260 10.92 10.68 -8.29
C LEU A 260 10.57 9.20 -8.55
N CYS A 261 11.32 8.27 -7.97
CA CYS A 261 11.06 6.84 -8.11
C CYS A 261 9.75 6.42 -7.45
N TRP A 262 9.45 6.98 -6.28
CA TRP A 262 8.17 6.72 -5.61
C TRP A 262 6.99 7.29 -6.40
N ALA A 263 7.09 8.51 -6.91
CA ALA A 263 6.06 9.12 -7.75
C ALA A 263 5.86 8.37 -9.08
N ALA A 264 6.92 7.79 -9.65
CA ALA A 264 6.86 7.03 -10.90
C ALA A 264 6.42 5.57 -10.73
N ALA A 265 6.52 4.99 -9.53
CA ALA A 265 6.18 3.59 -9.28
C ALA A 265 4.75 3.18 -9.75
N PRO A 266 3.71 4.03 -9.58
CA PRO A 266 2.35 3.72 -10.06
C PRO A 266 2.20 3.72 -11.58
N LEU A 267 3.18 4.21 -12.34
CA LEU A 267 3.14 4.15 -13.81
C LEU A 267 3.10 2.71 -14.33
N ALA A 268 3.47 1.73 -13.51
CA ALA A 268 3.39 0.31 -13.82
C ALA A 268 1.96 -0.23 -14.03
N TRP A 269 0.94 0.60 -13.84
CA TRP A 269 -0.47 0.27 -14.05
C TRP A 269 -1.00 0.74 -15.42
N PHE A 270 -0.19 1.50 -16.17
CA PHE A 270 -0.47 1.95 -17.53
C PHE A 270 0.38 1.17 -18.53
#